data_AF-A0A2V9LFQ2-F1
#
_entry.id   AF-A0A2V9LFQ2-F1
#
_cell.length_a   1.000
_cell.length_b   1.000
_cell.length_c   1.000
_cell.angle_alpha   90.00
_cell.angle_beta   90.00
_cell.angle_gamma   90.00
#
_symmetry.space_group_name_H-M   'P 1'
#
loop_
_entity.id
_entity.type
_entity.pdbx_description
1 polymer ?
#
loop_
_entity_poly.entity_id
_entity_poly.type
_entity_poly.pdbx_seq_one_letter_code
_entity_poly.pdbx_strand_id
1 'polypeptide(L)'
;MRMRKLALQALALGGVFISSYLLWSYTSPSRPMVCMGTGCDVVRASPFAHFLGLPTPVYGVVMYGLLALLVFAEALLPGPGAFLRLSAATVSGAGFLTSLYLSGVEAFVIHAWCAWCVASAITVTIFFALALLDAYRPEPRSATEGRTKSRALPALAGWRGQVSLSIVAVAFGIPTFSWLVKHGTPPPAQPGTPQALAERLVRPDSHWTGSSDALVTMVEFGDFECPYCGDVQKSVEAVRAKYGDRIRLIFRHYPVWALHPYAETAAEASECAADQGKFWEAAKKFYDNQTDLSDPALFRYAQELGLEMGKFKQCLGSGTMAKRVRRDFEDGMAVGVRRTPTFFIGDKMAEGALDISQFSQLIDHAFAQRGAQPPEASPGQPAQSSLLTPGLLANPGAQALSGFQTATACSADEASKPQAALIHTPEAKALFESASSRTRQRRPWFVDVRPAGEFAAEHIAGAENLPLDEMEKHWATLPKDRTLVLYESGRKPGDVCAAGRAAGRILLAHGFNRDKVKVFQEGLADWEKSGLPVEARHQVSR
;
A
#
# COMPACT_ATOMS: atom_id res chain seq x y z
N MET A 1 -8.02 26.05 -37.02
CA MET A 1 -7.08 24.98 -37.46
C MET A 1 -5.71 25.12 -36.81
N ARG A 2 -5.02 26.28 -36.87
CA ARG A 2 -3.72 26.49 -36.19
C ARG A 2 -3.72 26.16 -34.68
N MET A 3 -4.73 26.60 -33.94
CA MET A 3 -4.83 26.29 -32.50
C MET A 3 -4.94 24.79 -32.18
N ARG A 4 -5.59 23.99 -33.04
CA ARG A 4 -5.72 22.54 -32.82
C ARG A 4 -4.43 21.79 -33.08
N LYS A 5 -3.69 22.18 -34.12
CA LYS A 5 -2.37 21.62 -34.41
C LYS A 5 -1.38 21.91 -33.28
N LEU A 6 -1.39 23.14 -32.77
CA LEU A 6 -0.59 23.52 -31.59
C LEU A 6 -1.00 22.72 -30.35
N ALA A 7 -2.30 22.49 -30.12
CA ALA A 7 -2.78 21.67 -29.01
C ALA A 7 -2.34 20.20 -29.13
N LEU A 8 -2.42 19.59 -30.32
CA LEU A 8 -1.93 18.22 -30.56
C LEU A 8 -0.42 18.10 -30.32
N GLN A 9 0.36 19.09 -30.76
CA GLN A 9 1.81 19.15 -30.50
C GLN A 9 2.10 19.25 -29.00
N ALA A 10 1.40 20.15 -28.29
CA ALA A 10 1.57 20.33 -26.85
C ALA A 10 1.21 19.06 -26.06
N LEU A 11 0.11 18.39 -26.42
CA LEU A 11 -0.32 17.14 -25.78
C LEU A 11 0.66 15.99 -26.03
N ALA A 12 1.19 15.85 -27.25
CA ALA A 12 2.20 14.84 -27.55
C ALA A 12 3.49 15.07 -26.73
N LEU A 13 3.98 16.32 -26.68
CA LEU A 13 5.15 16.67 -25.88
C LEU A 13 4.90 16.49 -24.37
N GLY A 14 3.72 16.87 -23.88
CA GLY A 14 3.30 16.64 -22.50
C GLY A 14 3.28 15.15 -22.14
N GLY A 15 2.76 14.31 -23.03
CA GLY A 15 2.77 12.85 -22.87
C GLY A 15 4.18 12.25 -22.87
N VAL A 16 5.07 12.73 -23.74
CA VAL A 16 6.49 12.34 -23.72
C VAL A 16 7.13 12.72 -22.39
N PHE A 17 6.88 13.94 -21.90
CA PHE A 17 7.39 14.40 -20.61
C PHE A 17 6.90 13.52 -19.46
N ILE A 18 5.60 13.29 -19.35
CA ILE A 18 5.00 12.44 -18.30
C ILE A 18 5.61 11.03 -18.33
N SER A 19 5.68 10.42 -19.52
CA SER A 19 6.18 9.04 -19.65
C SER A 19 7.68 8.95 -19.40
N SER A 20 8.46 9.95 -19.83
CA SER A 20 9.91 10.00 -19.59
C SER A 20 10.21 10.24 -18.12
N TYR A 21 9.43 11.08 -17.45
CA TYR A 21 9.53 11.31 -16.01
C TYR A 21 9.19 10.04 -15.22
N LEU A 22 8.11 9.35 -15.58
CA LEU A 22 7.76 8.06 -14.97
C LEU A 22 8.82 6.98 -15.23
N LEU A 23 9.44 6.96 -16.41
CA LEU A 23 10.54 6.05 -16.72
C LEU A 23 11.80 6.39 -15.92
N TRP A 24 12.12 7.68 -15.79
CA TRP A 24 13.26 8.16 -15.01
C TRP A 24 13.09 7.85 -13.52
N SER A 25 11.88 8.04 -12.97
CA SER A 25 11.58 7.66 -11.59
C SER A 25 11.66 6.15 -11.40
N TYR A 26 11.33 5.36 -12.43
CA TYR A 26 11.48 3.90 -12.44
C TYR A 26 12.95 3.45 -12.36
N THR A 27 13.83 4.17 -13.01
CA THR A 27 15.25 3.79 -13.19
C THR A 27 16.21 4.52 -12.25
N SER A 28 15.74 5.51 -11.49
CA SER A 28 16.53 6.26 -10.51
C SER A 28 16.40 5.69 -9.10
N PRO A 29 17.49 5.17 -8.49
CA PRO A 29 17.45 4.48 -7.20
C PRO A 29 17.20 5.35 -5.96
N SER A 30 17.21 6.68 -6.06
CA SER A 30 17.39 7.56 -4.89
C SER A 30 16.48 8.78 -4.84
N ARG A 31 15.42 8.86 -5.65
CA ARG A 31 14.52 10.03 -5.67
C ARG A 31 13.04 9.63 -5.61
N PRO A 32 12.31 10.04 -4.55
CA PRO A 32 10.87 9.82 -4.49
C PRO A 32 10.17 10.62 -5.61
N MET A 33 9.06 10.08 -6.13
CA MET A 33 8.25 10.80 -7.10
C MET A 33 7.70 12.09 -6.46
N VAL A 34 7.66 13.17 -7.23
CA VAL A 34 6.90 14.38 -6.87
C VAL A 34 5.43 13.98 -6.65
N CYS A 35 5.01 14.00 -5.38
CA CYS A 35 3.67 13.63 -4.96
C CYS A 35 2.66 14.74 -5.30
N MET A 36 1.69 14.43 -6.16
CA MET A 36 0.47 15.22 -6.36
C MET A 36 -0.78 14.46 -5.87
N GLY A 37 -0.60 13.51 -4.94
CA GLY A 37 -1.64 12.62 -4.41
C GLY A 37 -1.05 11.34 -3.80
N THR A 38 -1.89 10.48 -3.23
CA THR A 38 -1.52 9.17 -2.66
C THR A 38 -1.76 8.03 -3.68
N GLY A 39 -0.91 6.98 -3.71
CA GLY A 39 -1.16 5.74 -4.45
C GLY A 39 -0.29 5.44 -5.69
N CYS A 40 0.54 6.38 -6.16
CA CYS A 40 1.43 6.13 -7.31
C CYS A 40 2.52 5.08 -7.03
N ASP A 41 2.95 4.96 -5.79
CA ASP A 41 3.88 3.96 -5.28
C ASP A 41 3.28 2.54 -5.37
N VAL A 42 2.03 2.37 -4.96
CA VAL A 42 1.29 1.11 -5.05
C VAL A 42 1.09 0.68 -6.51
N VAL A 43 0.66 1.61 -7.37
CA VAL A 43 0.49 1.35 -8.81
C VAL A 43 1.83 0.96 -9.44
N ARG A 44 2.92 1.65 -9.09
CA ARG A 44 4.27 1.35 -9.57
C ARG A 44 4.78 -0.02 -9.12
N ALA A 45 4.52 -0.41 -7.87
CA ALA A 45 4.94 -1.71 -7.35
C ALA A 45 4.07 -2.87 -7.86
N SER A 46 2.94 -2.57 -8.51
CA SER A 46 2.02 -3.59 -8.99
C SER A 46 2.61 -4.41 -10.15
N PRO A 47 2.15 -5.66 -10.34
CA PRO A 47 2.52 -6.48 -11.49
C PRO A 47 2.18 -5.81 -12.83
N PHE A 48 1.17 -4.94 -12.85
CA PHE A 48 0.72 -4.22 -14.05
C PHE A 48 1.64 -3.06 -14.47
N ALA A 49 2.63 -2.71 -13.64
CA ALA A 49 3.66 -1.73 -13.97
C ALA A 49 4.76 -2.28 -14.88
N HIS A 50 4.77 -3.59 -15.13
CA HIS A 50 5.67 -4.25 -16.08
C HIS A 50 4.88 -4.98 -17.15
N PHE A 51 5.27 -4.77 -18.41
CA PHE A 51 4.70 -5.46 -19.54
C PHE A 51 5.83 -6.06 -20.40
N LEU A 52 5.78 -7.38 -20.65
CA LEU A 52 6.84 -8.14 -21.35
C LEU A 52 8.26 -7.90 -20.80
N GLY A 53 8.38 -7.74 -19.47
CA GLY A 53 9.67 -7.49 -18.81
C GLY A 53 10.20 -6.06 -18.94
N LEU A 54 9.45 -5.14 -19.55
CA LEU A 54 9.77 -3.72 -19.62
C LEU A 54 8.78 -2.91 -18.77
N PRO A 55 9.23 -1.83 -18.09
CA PRO A 55 8.32 -0.94 -17.37
C PRO A 55 7.27 -0.33 -18.31
N THR A 56 6.02 -0.27 -17.87
CA THR A 56 4.90 0.36 -18.61
C THR A 56 5.22 1.77 -19.14
N PRO A 57 5.96 2.64 -18.41
CA PRO A 57 6.40 3.95 -18.92
C PRO A 57 7.22 3.91 -20.22
N VAL A 58 7.97 2.83 -20.50
CA VAL A 58 8.72 2.66 -21.76
C VAL A 58 7.76 2.69 -22.95
N TYR A 59 6.64 1.99 -22.85
CA TYR A 59 5.61 1.95 -23.89
C TYR A 59 4.96 3.33 -24.07
N GLY A 60 4.77 4.07 -22.97
CA GLY A 60 4.32 5.46 -23.00
C GLY A 60 5.28 6.36 -23.79
N VAL A 61 6.59 6.30 -23.50
CA VAL A 61 7.62 7.07 -24.21
C VAL A 61 7.61 6.77 -25.71
N VAL A 62 7.56 5.49 -26.09
CA VAL A 62 7.50 5.07 -27.50
C VAL A 62 6.24 5.59 -28.17
N MET A 63 5.08 5.41 -27.55
CA MET A 63 3.79 5.83 -28.11
C MET A 63 3.70 7.35 -28.27
N TYR A 64 3.97 8.13 -27.22
CA TYR A 64 3.92 9.59 -27.31
C TYR A 64 5.03 10.16 -28.19
N GLY A 65 6.20 9.52 -28.26
CA GLY A 65 7.25 9.86 -29.20
C GLY A 65 6.81 9.67 -30.66
N LEU A 66 6.12 8.56 -30.96
CA LEU A 66 5.53 8.33 -32.27
C LEU A 66 4.44 9.36 -32.60
N LEU A 67 3.57 9.69 -31.64
CA LEU A 67 2.54 10.73 -31.82
C LEU A 67 3.17 12.10 -32.09
N ALA A 68 4.22 12.47 -31.34
CA ALA A 68 4.97 13.69 -31.58
C ALA A 68 5.54 13.70 -33.01
N LEU A 69 6.23 12.62 -33.41
CA LEU A 69 6.81 12.50 -34.75
C LEU A 69 5.75 12.66 -35.84
N LEU A 70 4.58 12.03 -35.72
CA LEU A 70 3.50 12.11 -36.71
C LEU A 70 2.95 13.54 -36.84
N VAL A 71 2.70 14.22 -35.72
CA VAL A 71 2.13 15.58 -35.72
C VAL A 71 3.15 16.62 -36.19
N PHE A 72 4.42 16.49 -35.82
CA PHE A 72 5.49 17.36 -36.32
C PHE A 72 5.79 17.10 -37.80
N ALA A 73 5.80 15.84 -38.25
CA ALA A 73 5.94 15.51 -39.67
C ALA A 73 4.82 16.12 -40.51
N GLU A 74 3.58 16.19 -40.00
CA GLU A 74 2.47 16.84 -40.69
C GLU A 74 2.68 18.35 -40.85
N ALA A 75 3.41 18.99 -39.93
CA ALA A 75 3.71 20.41 -39.98
C ALA A 75 4.88 20.73 -40.93
N LEU A 76 5.81 19.79 -41.14
CA LEU A 76 7.02 19.99 -41.94
C LEU A 76 6.91 19.48 -43.38
N LEU A 77 6.13 18.42 -43.62
CA LEU A 77 6.10 17.74 -44.93
C LEU A 77 4.93 18.24 -45.82
N PRO A 78 5.21 18.76 -47.03
CA PRO A 78 4.18 19.07 -48.01
C PRO A 78 3.69 17.78 -48.67
N GLY A 79 2.61 17.16 -48.16
CA GLY A 79 2.01 16.00 -48.85
C GLY A 79 1.06 15.14 -48.02
N PRO A 80 1.56 14.19 -47.20
CA PRO A 80 0.74 13.09 -46.66
C PRO A 80 -0.11 13.50 -45.45
N GLY A 81 -0.67 14.71 -45.42
CA GLY A 81 -1.39 15.25 -44.26
C GLY A 81 -2.56 14.36 -43.81
N ALA A 82 -3.37 13.86 -44.76
CA ALA A 82 -4.47 12.96 -44.44
C ALA A 82 -3.99 11.60 -43.88
N PHE A 83 -2.90 11.06 -44.41
CA PHE A 83 -2.31 9.81 -43.95
C PHE A 83 -1.71 9.95 -42.53
N LEU A 84 -1.00 11.05 -42.27
CA LEU A 84 -0.41 11.33 -40.96
C LEU A 84 -1.49 11.55 -39.88
N ARG A 85 -2.57 12.28 -40.21
CA ARG A 85 -3.71 12.48 -39.29
C ARG A 85 -4.41 11.17 -38.94
N LEU A 86 -4.66 10.32 -39.93
CA LEU A 86 -5.32 9.03 -39.71
C LEU A 86 -4.41 8.06 -38.93
N SER A 87 -3.08 8.12 -39.17
CA SER A 87 -2.10 7.37 -38.39
C SER A 87 -2.05 7.84 -36.94
N ALA A 88 -2.04 9.15 -36.69
CA ALA A 88 -2.08 9.72 -35.35
C ALA A 88 -3.37 9.35 -34.60
N ALA A 89 -4.52 9.36 -35.28
CA ALA A 89 -5.79 8.90 -34.71
C ALA A 89 -5.78 7.41 -34.36
N THR A 90 -5.15 6.57 -35.19
CA THR A 90 -5.03 5.13 -34.94
C THR A 90 -4.12 4.85 -33.74
N VAL A 91 -2.92 5.44 -33.70
CA VAL A 91 -1.96 5.27 -32.60
C VAL A 91 -2.55 5.77 -31.28
N SER A 92 -3.16 6.97 -31.27
CA SER A 92 -3.78 7.51 -30.06
C SER A 92 -5.02 6.73 -29.63
N GLY A 93 -5.76 6.10 -30.55
CA GLY A 93 -6.85 5.19 -30.21
C GLY A 93 -6.38 3.95 -29.48
N ALA A 94 -5.28 3.33 -29.93
CA ALA A 94 -4.66 2.21 -29.20
C ALA A 94 -4.16 2.64 -27.80
N GLY A 95 -3.57 3.82 -27.71
CA GLY A 95 -3.18 4.43 -26.43
C GLY A 95 -4.36 4.66 -25.50
N PHE A 96 -5.45 5.23 -26.01
CA PHE A 96 -6.68 5.48 -25.25
C PHE A 96 -7.28 4.18 -24.68
N LEU A 97 -7.38 3.12 -25.49
CA LEU A 97 -7.89 1.83 -25.01
C LEU A 97 -6.98 1.22 -23.94
N THR A 98 -5.66 1.34 -24.11
CA THR A 98 -4.67 0.88 -23.12
C THR A 98 -4.80 1.66 -21.81
N SER A 99 -4.92 2.99 -21.88
CA SER A 99 -5.14 3.83 -20.70
C SER A 99 -6.47 3.52 -20.01
N LEU A 100 -7.55 3.26 -20.76
CA LEU A 100 -8.84 2.87 -20.18
C LEU A 100 -8.72 1.54 -19.41
N TYR A 101 -7.99 0.58 -19.96
CA TYR A 101 -7.70 -0.69 -19.29
C TYR A 101 -6.90 -0.46 -18.00
N LEU A 102 -5.78 0.27 -18.08
CA LEU A 102 -4.92 0.51 -16.92
C LEU A 102 -5.66 1.30 -15.83
N SER A 103 -6.46 2.30 -16.18
CA SER A 103 -7.30 3.02 -15.22
C SER A 103 -8.41 2.13 -14.63
N GLY A 104 -8.93 1.17 -15.39
CA GLY A 104 -9.82 0.13 -14.85
C GLY A 104 -9.12 -0.77 -13.84
N VAL A 105 -7.88 -1.17 -14.12
CA VAL A 105 -7.04 -1.93 -13.18
C VAL A 105 -6.75 -1.11 -11.91
N GLU A 106 -6.40 0.17 -12.05
CA GLU A 106 -6.21 1.09 -10.91
C GLU A 106 -7.48 1.18 -10.04
N ALA A 107 -8.64 1.36 -10.67
CA ALA A 107 -9.91 1.55 -9.99
C ALA A 107 -10.48 0.28 -9.33
N PHE A 108 -10.42 -0.87 -10.03
CA PHE A 108 -11.16 -2.08 -9.64
C PHE A 108 -10.27 -3.23 -9.16
N VAL A 109 -8.97 -3.22 -9.45
CA VAL A 109 -8.04 -4.29 -9.05
C VAL A 109 -7.10 -3.79 -7.96
N ILE A 110 -6.37 -2.72 -8.23
CA ILE A 110 -5.35 -2.17 -7.33
C ILE A 110 -5.99 -1.34 -6.22
N HIS A 111 -7.15 -0.71 -6.48
CA HIS A 111 -7.82 0.22 -5.57
C HIS A 111 -6.93 1.40 -5.13
N ALA A 112 -6.01 1.82 -6.00
CA ALA A 112 -5.11 2.95 -5.79
C ALA A 112 -5.01 3.76 -7.07
N TRP A 113 -4.97 5.09 -6.93
CA TRP A 113 -4.93 6.02 -8.05
C TRP A 113 -3.53 6.63 -8.18
N CYS A 114 -2.94 6.55 -9.36
CA CYS A 114 -1.72 7.31 -9.63
C CYS A 114 -2.01 8.60 -10.39
N ALA A 115 -1.74 9.75 -9.78
CA ALA A 115 -1.93 11.06 -10.39
C ALA A 115 -1.23 11.22 -11.75
N TRP A 116 -0.03 10.67 -11.91
CA TRP A 116 0.72 10.70 -13.17
C TRP A 116 0.11 9.79 -14.25
N CYS A 117 -0.41 8.62 -13.87
CA CYS A 117 -1.13 7.72 -14.77
C CYS A 117 -2.46 8.33 -15.22
N VAL A 118 -3.19 8.96 -14.30
CA VAL A 118 -4.41 9.73 -14.59
C VAL A 118 -4.09 10.91 -15.53
N ALA A 119 -3.02 11.66 -15.27
CA ALA A 119 -2.58 12.75 -16.15
C ALA A 119 -2.24 12.24 -17.56
N SER A 120 -1.57 11.10 -17.67
CA SER A 120 -1.31 10.43 -18.96
C SER A 120 -2.61 10.00 -19.64
N ALA A 121 -3.55 9.40 -18.90
CA ALA A 121 -4.84 8.95 -19.41
C ALA A 121 -5.69 10.12 -19.94
N ILE A 122 -5.74 11.24 -19.21
CA ILE A 122 -6.39 12.48 -19.66
C ILE A 122 -5.70 13.00 -20.93
N THR A 123 -4.37 13.03 -20.94
CA THR A 123 -3.58 13.53 -22.08
C THR A 123 -3.87 12.74 -23.36
N VAL A 124 -3.84 11.41 -23.31
CA VAL A 124 -4.11 10.58 -24.51
C VAL A 124 -5.59 10.63 -24.92
N THR A 125 -6.50 10.76 -23.97
CA THR A 125 -7.94 10.89 -24.25
C THR A 125 -8.25 12.18 -25.01
N ILE A 126 -7.71 13.32 -24.54
CA ILE A 126 -7.87 14.61 -25.24
C ILE A 126 -7.19 14.55 -26.61
N PHE A 127 -5.98 13.98 -26.70
CA PHE A 127 -5.29 13.83 -27.97
C PHE A 127 -6.12 13.03 -28.97
N PHE A 128 -6.64 11.86 -28.56
CA PHE A 128 -7.45 11.00 -29.42
C PHE A 128 -8.72 11.69 -29.91
N ALA A 129 -9.44 12.39 -29.03
CA ALA A 129 -10.63 13.15 -29.40
C ALA A 129 -10.31 14.23 -30.45
N LEU A 130 -9.21 14.98 -30.26
CA LEU A 130 -8.78 16.00 -31.21
C LEU A 130 -8.30 15.38 -32.54
N ALA A 131 -7.58 14.26 -32.49
CA ALA A 131 -7.11 13.56 -33.68
C ALA A 131 -8.27 13.00 -34.51
N LEU A 132 -9.33 12.47 -33.87
CA LEU A 132 -10.56 12.08 -34.54
C LEU A 132 -11.24 13.28 -35.21
N LEU A 133 -11.37 14.41 -34.51
CA LEU A 133 -11.99 15.61 -35.07
C LEU A 133 -11.22 16.16 -36.28
N ASP A 134 -9.90 16.02 -36.31
CA ASP A 134 -9.05 16.45 -37.43
C ASP A 134 -9.05 15.44 -38.59
N ALA A 135 -9.26 14.14 -38.30
CA ALA A 135 -9.45 13.11 -39.31
C ALA A 135 -10.84 13.18 -39.99
N TYR A 136 -11.88 13.55 -39.25
CA TYR A 136 -13.27 13.64 -39.76
C TYR A 136 -13.60 14.95 -40.48
N ARG A 137 -12.79 16.01 -40.32
CA ARG A 137 -12.98 17.28 -41.04
C ARG A 137 -11.93 17.42 -42.15
N PRO A 138 -12.18 16.88 -43.36
CA PRO A 138 -11.29 17.14 -44.49
C PRO A 138 -11.25 18.65 -44.76
N GLU A 139 -10.04 19.18 -44.98
CA GLU A 139 -9.85 20.57 -45.42
C GLU A 139 -10.71 20.82 -46.67
N PRO A 140 -11.52 21.89 -46.72
CA PRO A 140 -12.07 22.34 -47.98
C PRO A 140 -10.87 22.72 -48.86
N ARG A 141 -10.66 21.97 -49.95
CA ARG A 141 -9.61 22.26 -50.94
C ARG A 141 -9.65 23.76 -51.26
N SER A 142 -8.62 24.50 -50.84
CA SER A 142 -8.42 25.86 -51.28
C SER A 142 -8.31 25.83 -52.80
N ALA A 143 -9.27 26.45 -53.47
CA ALA A 143 -9.32 26.63 -54.91
C ALA A 143 -8.23 27.61 -55.35
N THR A 144 -6.96 27.20 -55.26
CA THR A 144 -5.82 27.98 -55.78
C THR A 144 -4.61 27.08 -56.00
N GLU A 145 -4.70 26.11 -56.91
CA GLU A 145 -3.53 25.71 -57.69
C GLU A 145 -3.97 25.05 -59.01
N GLY A 146 -3.48 25.63 -60.10
CA GLY A 146 -3.95 25.38 -61.45
C GLY A 146 -3.65 23.99 -61.98
N ARG A 147 -4.58 23.49 -62.81
CA ARG A 147 -4.37 22.70 -64.03
C ARG A 147 -2.90 22.31 -64.30
N THR A 148 -2.53 21.05 -64.05
CA THR A 148 -2.09 20.09 -65.09
C THR A 148 -1.69 18.70 -64.54
N LYS A 149 -2.13 17.69 -65.29
CA LYS A 149 -1.60 16.31 -65.42
C LYS A 149 -1.80 15.30 -64.28
N SER A 150 -2.90 14.56 -64.43
CA SER A 150 -2.98 13.09 -64.36
C SER A 150 -1.81 12.34 -63.69
N ARG A 151 -1.98 12.04 -62.41
CA ARG A 151 -1.57 10.75 -61.84
C ARG A 151 -2.60 10.35 -60.79
N ALA A 152 -3.71 9.79 -61.27
CA ALA A 152 -4.48 8.87 -60.45
C ALA A 152 -3.55 7.69 -60.11
N LEU A 153 -3.59 7.25 -58.84
CA LEU A 153 -2.77 6.19 -58.19
C LEU A 153 -1.55 6.64 -57.35
N PRO A 154 -1.76 7.46 -56.30
CA PRO A 154 -1.01 7.27 -55.03
C PRO A 154 -1.91 6.76 -53.89
N ALA A 155 -3.24 6.90 -54.01
CA ALA A 155 -4.19 6.57 -52.93
C ALA A 155 -4.25 5.07 -52.61
N LEU A 156 -4.06 4.19 -53.60
CA LEU A 156 -4.10 2.73 -53.40
C LEU A 156 -2.79 2.15 -52.82
N ALA A 157 -1.67 2.85 -52.93
CA ALA A 157 -0.39 2.44 -52.33
C ALA A 157 -0.35 2.75 -50.82
N GLY A 158 -0.88 3.91 -50.42
CA GLY A 158 -1.06 4.26 -48.99
C GLY A 158 -2.02 3.32 -48.28
N TRP A 159 -3.09 2.88 -48.96
CA TRP A 159 -4.09 1.97 -48.41
C TRP A 159 -3.54 0.56 -48.09
N ARG A 160 -2.60 0.05 -48.89
CA ARG A 160 -1.94 -1.26 -48.62
C ARG A 160 -1.00 -1.20 -47.41
N GLY A 161 -0.24 -0.11 -47.25
CA GLY A 161 0.59 0.11 -46.05
C GLY A 161 -0.24 0.32 -44.78
N GLN A 162 -1.39 0.99 -44.92
CA GLN A 162 -2.30 1.32 -43.83
C GLN A 162 -3.11 0.13 -43.32
N VAL A 163 -3.57 -0.75 -44.22
CA VAL A 163 -4.17 -2.04 -43.85
C VAL A 163 -3.12 -2.92 -43.16
N SER A 164 -1.86 -2.90 -43.60
CA SER A 164 -0.77 -3.66 -42.97
C SER A 164 -0.46 -3.17 -41.55
N LEU A 165 -0.39 -1.85 -41.33
CA LEU A 165 -0.12 -1.26 -40.02
C LEU A 165 -1.31 -1.37 -39.06
N SER A 166 -2.55 -1.24 -39.55
CA SER A 166 -3.76 -1.50 -38.77
C SER A 166 -3.93 -2.99 -38.46
N ILE A 167 -3.61 -3.89 -39.40
CA ILE A 167 -3.58 -5.33 -39.14
C ILE A 167 -2.46 -5.67 -38.16
N VAL A 168 -1.28 -5.05 -38.21
CA VAL A 168 -0.23 -5.27 -37.20
C VAL A 168 -0.66 -4.71 -35.84
N ALA A 169 -1.22 -3.50 -35.75
CA ALA A 169 -1.73 -2.95 -34.49
C ALA A 169 -2.88 -3.77 -33.88
N VAL A 170 -3.74 -4.38 -34.72
CA VAL A 170 -4.87 -5.23 -34.30
C VAL A 170 -4.45 -6.70 -34.07
N ALA A 171 -3.58 -7.26 -34.90
CA ALA A 171 -3.06 -8.64 -34.80
C ALA A 171 -1.94 -8.78 -33.76
N PHE A 172 -1.32 -7.67 -33.33
CA PHE A 172 -0.58 -7.66 -32.08
C PHE A 172 -1.50 -7.21 -30.95
N GLY A 173 -2.25 -6.10 -31.05
CA GLY A 173 -3.08 -5.58 -29.95
C GLY A 173 -4.14 -6.55 -29.41
N ILE A 174 -4.90 -7.24 -30.27
CA ILE A 174 -5.97 -8.16 -29.83
C ILE A 174 -5.42 -9.49 -29.28
N PRO A 175 -4.43 -10.16 -29.91
CA PRO A 175 -3.78 -11.33 -29.31
C PRO A 175 -2.99 -10.97 -28.06
N THR A 176 -2.38 -9.78 -27.99
CA THR A 176 -1.71 -9.29 -26.78
C THR A 176 -2.72 -9.02 -25.67
N PHE A 177 -3.87 -8.42 -25.98
CA PHE A 177 -5.01 -8.23 -25.07
C PHE A 177 -5.61 -9.57 -24.61
N SER A 178 -5.83 -10.52 -25.52
CA SER A 178 -6.37 -11.85 -25.19
C SER A 178 -5.37 -12.71 -24.42
N TRP A 179 -4.07 -12.59 -24.72
CA TRP A 179 -2.98 -13.23 -23.99
C TRP A 179 -2.79 -12.58 -22.60
N LEU A 180 -2.84 -11.25 -22.48
CA LEU A 180 -2.85 -10.53 -21.20
C LEU A 180 -4.07 -10.88 -20.34
N VAL A 181 -5.26 -11.03 -20.92
CA VAL A 181 -6.48 -11.41 -20.18
C VAL A 181 -6.43 -12.88 -19.76
N LYS A 182 -5.77 -13.76 -20.53
CA LYS A 182 -5.67 -15.19 -20.22
C LYS A 182 -4.42 -15.58 -19.42
N HIS A 183 -3.35 -14.80 -19.43
CA HIS A 183 -2.03 -15.12 -18.84
C HIS A 183 -1.42 -13.96 -18.03
N GLY A 184 -2.07 -12.78 -17.98
CA GLY A 184 -1.62 -11.62 -17.20
C GLY A 184 -1.91 -11.72 -15.71
N THR A 185 -2.67 -12.72 -15.29
CA THR A 185 -2.40 -13.35 -14.00
C THR A 185 -1.30 -14.37 -14.25
N PRO A 186 -0.05 -14.16 -13.78
CA PRO A 186 0.82 -15.32 -13.59
C PRO A 186 0.00 -16.36 -12.81
N PRO A 187 0.11 -17.67 -13.13
CA PRO A 187 -0.51 -18.68 -12.28
C PRO A 187 -0.17 -18.28 -10.84
N PRO A 188 -1.16 -18.19 -9.93
CA PRO A 188 -0.87 -17.80 -8.54
C PRO A 188 0.34 -18.59 -8.18
N ALA A 189 1.46 -17.91 -7.88
CA ALA A 189 2.76 -18.55 -7.75
C ALA A 189 2.46 -19.79 -6.95
N GLN A 190 2.52 -20.98 -7.59
CA GLN A 190 2.20 -22.19 -6.85
C GLN A 190 3.14 -22.05 -5.68
N PRO A 191 2.64 -22.09 -4.42
CA PRO A 191 3.55 -22.11 -3.31
C PRO A 191 4.34 -23.39 -3.57
N GLY A 192 5.50 -23.23 -4.22
CA GLY A 192 6.52 -24.24 -4.27
C GLY A 192 6.62 -24.60 -2.81
N THR A 193 6.43 -25.88 -2.52
CA THR A 193 6.34 -26.45 -1.16
C THR A 193 7.03 -25.52 -0.19
N PRO A 194 6.40 -24.98 0.86
CA PRO A 194 6.97 -23.88 1.65
C PRO A 194 8.45 -24.03 2.06
N GLN A 195 9.02 -25.24 2.10
CA GLN A 195 10.48 -25.49 2.00
C GLN A 195 11.21 -24.74 0.86
N ALA A 196 10.77 -24.86 -0.39
CA ALA A 196 11.30 -24.16 -1.58
C ALA A 196 11.07 -22.64 -1.55
N LEU A 197 10.13 -22.16 -0.72
CA LEU A 197 9.95 -20.74 -0.45
C LEU A 197 10.97 -20.28 0.60
N ALA A 198 11.09 -21.01 1.72
CA ALA A 198 12.09 -20.77 2.76
C ALA A 198 13.54 -20.90 2.25
N GLU A 199 13.83 -21.87 1.38
CA GLU A 199 15.14 -22.03 0.72
C GLU A 199 15.45 -20.89 -0.25
N ARG A 200 14.43 -20.31 -0.92
CA ARG A 200 14.61 -19.10 -1.73
C ARG A 200 14.87 -17.85 -0.88
N LEU A 201 14.33 -17.82 0.33
CA LEU A 201 14.49 -16.71 1.28
C LEU A 201 15.80 -16.78 2.08
N VAL A 202 16.52 -17.90 2.04
CA VAL A 202 17.84 -18.08 2.66
C VAL A 202 18.93 -17.96 1.59
N ARG A 203 19.67 -16.85 1.61
CA ARG A 203 20.78 -16.55 0.69
C ARG A 203 22.13 -16.56 1.44
N PRO A 204 23.27 -16.76 0.76
CA PRO A 204 24.59 -16.71 1.39
C PRO A 204 24.91 -15.39 2.11
N ASP A 205 24.30 -14.29 1.68
CA ASP A 205 24.48 -12.94 2.23
C ASP A 205 23.38 -12.54 3.24
N SER A 206 22.57 -13.50 3.70
CA SER A 206 21.53 -13.24 4.70
C SER A 206 22.17 -12.97 6.05
N HIS A 207 21.56 -12.10 6.84
CA HIS A 207 21.95 -11.95 8.23
C HIS A 207 21.16 -12.95 9.05
N TRP A 208 21.85 -13.84 9.77
CA TRP A 208 21.20 -14.81 10.65
C TRP A 208 21.78 -14.84 12.05
N THR A 209 20.98 -15.34 12.99
CA THR A 209 21.44 -15.80 14.31
C THR A 209 21.02 -17.25 14.55
N GLY A 210 21.68 -17.91 15.50
CA GLY A 210 21.56 -19.35 15.73
C GLY A 210 22.48 -20.16 14.81
N SER A 211 22.29 -21.48 14.78
CA SER A 211 23.11 -22.38 13.97
C SER A 211 22.78 -22.29 12.48
N SER A 212 23.80 -22.38 11.63
CA SER A 212 23.62 -22.55 10.19
C SER A 212 22.87 -23.85 9.85
N ASP A 213 22.99 -24.86 10.71
CA ASP A 213 22.44 -26.20 10.55
C ASP A 213 21.11 -26.37 11.32
N ALA A 214 20.53 -25.28 11.80
CA ALA A 214 19.27 -25.31 12.53
C ALA A 214 18.15 -25.98 11.71
N LEU A 215 17.42 -26.89 12.36
CA LEU A 215 16.35 -27.65 11.72
C LEU A 215 15.18 -26.76 11.27
N VAL A 216 14.92 -25.66 11.98
CA VAL A 216 13.83 -24.72 11.64
C VAL A 216 14.43 -23.35 11.34
N THR A 217 14.06 -22.78 10.20
CA THR A 217 14.38 -21.39 9.86
C THR A 217 13.15 -20.52 10.06
N MET A 218 13.33 -19.40 10.75
CA MET A 218 12.37 -18.32 10.91
C MET A 218 12.88 -17.11 10.12
N VAL A 219 12.16 -16.68 9.10
CA VAL A 219 12.49 -15.46 8.32
C VAL A 219 11.53 -14.36 8.73
N GLU A 220 12.07 -13.23 9.17
CA GLU A 220 11.33 -12.01 9.49
C GLU A 220 11.49 -11.01 8.36
N PHE A 221 10.38 -10.53 7.82
CA PHE A 221 10.32 -9.32 7.01
C PHE A 221 9.92 -8.16 7.90
N GLY A 222 10.85 -7.22 8.09
CA GLY A 222 10.74 -6.13 9.05
C GLY A 222 11.03 -4.77 8.46
N ASP A 223 10.51 -3.76 9.13
CA ASP A 223 10.79 -2.34 8.90
C ASP A 223 11.21 -1.75 10.24
N PHE A 224 12.38 -1.08 10.28
CA PHE A 224 12.93 -0.54 11.52
C PHE A 224 12.12 0.63 12.10
N GLU A 225 11.30 1.32 11.32
CA GLU A 225 10.45 2.41 11.80
C GLU A 225 9.03 1.93 12.14
N CYS A 226 8.67 0.72 11.75
CA CYS A 226 7.35 0.15 12.04
C CYS A 226 7.18 -0.18 13.53
N PRO A 227 6.19 0.42 14.24
CA PRO A 227 5.99 0.16 15.67
C PRO A 227 5.71 -1.30 16.00
N TYR A 228 4.91 -2.00 15.17
CA TYR A 228 4.63 -3.43 15.36
C TYR A 228 5.88 -4.30 15.21
N CYS A 229 6.85 -3.87 14.39
CA CYS A 229 8.13 -4.57 14.27
C CYS A 229 8.97 -4.40 15.53
N GLY A 230 8.90 -3.23 16.18
CA GLY A 230 9.55 -3.02 17.48
C GLY A 230 8.88 -3.81 18.60
N ASP A 231 7.54 -3.79 18.66
CA ASP A 231 6.75 -4.50 19.67
C ASP A 231 7.04 -6.00 19.67
N VAL A 232 7.18 -6.61 18.49
CA VAL A 232 7.42 -8.05 18.37
C VAL A 232 8.84 -8.46 18.76
N GLN A 233 9.83 -7.54 18.79
CA GLN A 233 11.22 -7.91 19.08
C GLN A 233 11.40 -8.57 20.45
N LYS A 234 10.62 -8.17 21.46
CA LYS A 234 10.64 -8.84 22.78
C LYS A 234 10.24 -10.31 22.69
N SER A 235 9.22 -10.62 21.88
CA SER A 235 8.80 -12.00 21.61
C SER A 235 9.88 -12.75 20.82
N VAL A 236 10.47 -12.11 19.81
CA VAL A 236 11.57 -12.69 19.01
C VAL A 236 12.78 -13.01 19.88
N GLU A 237 13.19 -12.12 20.77
CA GLU A 237 14.26 -12.35 21.75
C GLU A 237 13.93 -13.53 22.68
N ALA A 238 12.70 -13.59 23.20
CA ALA A 238 12.27 -14.69 24.06
C ALA A 238 12.22 -16.04 23.33
N VAL A 239 11.84 -16.04 22.05
CA VAL A 239 11.90 -17.21 21.16
C VAL A 239 13.35 -17.65 20.96
N ARG A 240 14.26 -16.74 20.66
CA ARG A 240 15.69 -17.05 20.53
C ARG A 240 16.27 -17.62 21.82
N ALA A 241 15.88 -17.09 22.98
CA ALA A 241 16.28 -17.62 24.29
C ALA A 241 15.73 -19.03 24.54
N LYS A 242 14.46 -19.29 24.19
CA LYS A 242 13.81 -20.60 24.40
C LYS A 242 14.35 -21.69 23.47
N TYR A 243 14.54 -21.38 22.19
CA TYR A 243 14.89 -22.39 21.18
C TYR A 243 16.40 -22.49 20.93
N GLY A 244 17.15 -21.42 21.19
CA GLY A 244 18.60 -21.37 21.02
C GLY A 244 19.02 -21.71 19.59
N ASP A 245 20.12 -22.45 19.46
CA ASP A 245 20.72 -22.83 18.17
C ASP A 245 19.89 -23.82 17.34
N ARG A 246 18.75 -24.30 17.87
CA ARG A 246 17.85 -25.20 17.14
C ARG A 246 17.02 -24.47 16.08
N ILE A 247 16.93 -23.15 16.19
CA ILE A 247 16.31 -22.30 15.18
C ILE A 247 17.36 -21.36 14.56
N ARG A 248 17.16 -21.03 13.29
CA ARG A 248 17.91 -19.97 12.60
C ARG A 248 16.95 -18.82 12.32
N LEU A 249 17.21 -17.66 12.91
CA LEU A 249 16.46 -16.43 12.61
C LEU A 249 17.17 -15.68 11.49
N ILE A 250 16.44 -15.28 10.45
CA ILE A 250 16.91 -14.44 9.35
C ILE A 250 16.07 -13.16 9.31
N PHE A 251 16.72 -12.01 9.12
CA PHE A 251 16.04 -10.74 8.87
C PHE A 251 16.07 -10.37 7.38
N ARG A 252 14.98 -9.82 6.87
CA ARG A 252 14.81 -9.28 5.52
C ARG A 252 14.16 -7.90 5.60
N HIS A 253 14.69 -6.97 4.82
CA HIS A 253 14.15 -5.62 4.77
C HIS A 253 12.84 -5.57 4.00
N TYR A 254 11.83 -4.95 4.60
CA TYR A 254 10.57 -4.62 3.92
C TYR A 254 10.12 -3.20 4.29
N PRO A 255 10.86 -2.15 3.86
CA PRO A 255 10.55 -0.77 4.23
C PRO A 255 9.19 -0.33 3.67
N VAL A 256 8.29 0.13 4.55
CA VAL A 256 6.95 0.60 4.19
C VAL A 256 6.99 2.11 3.96
N TRP A 257 7.65 2.53 2.86
CA TRP A 257 7.92 3.93 2.50
C TRP A 257 6.71 4.88 2.53
N ALA A 258 5.49 4.34 2.38
CA ALA A 258 4.26 5.13 2.39
C ALA A 258 3.89 5.64 3.78
N LEU A 259 4.34 4.95 4.83
CA LEU A 259 4.01 5.22 6.23
C LEU A 259 5.24 5.64 7.03
N HIS A 260 6.42 5.17 6.63
CA HIS A 260 7.65 5.27 7.38
C HIS A 260 8.74 5.95 6.55
N PRO A 261 8.95 7.28 6.71
CA PRO A 261 9.85 8.07 5.87
C PRO A 261 11.33 7.70 5.99
N TYR A 262 11.75 7.11 7.12
CA TYR A 262 13.13 6.69 7.41
C TYR A 262 13.36 5.19 7.22
N ALA A 263 12.33 4.41 6.88
CA ALA A 263 12.42 2.95 6.75
C ALA A 263 13.53 2.48 5.79
N GLU A 264 13.62 3.07 4.59
CA GLU A 264 14.64 2.69 3.59
C GLU A 264 16.04 3.09 4.06
N THR A 265 16.21 4.30 4.59
CA THR A 265 17.51 4.76 5.10
C THR A 265 17.98 3.96 6.32
N ALA A 266 17.08 3.60 7.24
CA ALA A 266 17.40 2.75 8.39
C ALA A 266 17.77 1.33 7.95
N ALA A 267 17.07 0.79 6.94
CA ALA A 267 17.43 -0.49 6.32
C ALA A 267 18.85 -0.44 5.73
N GLU A 268 19.16 0.57 4.91
CA GLU A 268 20.50 0.76 4.35
C GLU A 268 21.57 0.96 5.42
N ALA A 269 21.27 1.72 6.48
CA ALA A 269 22.16 1.93 7.61
C ALA A 269 22.48 0.63 8.35
N SER A 270 21.52 -0.28 8.50
CA SER A 270 21.77 -1.59 9.12
C SER A 270 22.72 -2.44 8.28
N GLU A 271 22.66 -2.32 6.95
CA GLU A 271 23.56 -3.01 6.03
C GLU A 271 24.96 -2.40 6.02
N CYS A 272 25.06 -1.08 6.13
CA CYS A 272 26.35 -0.42 6.35
C CYS A 272 27.01 -0.79 7.68
N ALA A 273 26.21 -1.12 8.70
CA ALA A 273 26.71 -1.71 9.94
C ALA A 273 27.10 -3.19 9.77
N ALA A 274 26.38 -3.93 8.92
CA ALA A 274 26.67 -5.32 8.57
C ALA A 274 28.02 -5.49 7.86
N ASP A 275 28.39 -4.57 6.98
CA ASP A 275 29.73 -4.50 6.34
C ASP A 275 30.87 -4.42 7.36
N GLN A 276 30.55 -4.06 8.60
CA GLN A 276 31.47 -3.96 9.73
C GLN A 276 31.17 -5.00 10.81
N GLY A 277 30.35 -6.01 10.50
CA GLY A 277 30.03 -7.14 11.36
C GLY A 277 29.02 -6.86 12.47
N LYS A 278 28.29 -5.74 12.43
CA LYS A 278 27.37 -5.30 13.52
C LYS A 278 25.91 -5.14 13.08
N PHE A 279 25.43 -6.03 12.21
CA PHE A 279 24.04 -5.97 11.72
C PHE A 279 23.03 -6.05 12.86
N TRP A 280 23.15 -7.06 13.74
CA TRP A 280 22.16 -7.34 14.78
C TRP A 280 22.18 -6.30 15.89
N GLU A 281 23.35 -5.76 16.22
CA GLU A 281 23.50 -4.66 17.16
C GLU A 281 22.89 -3.37 16.62
N ALA A 282 23.05 -3.10 15.32
CA ALA A 282 22.38 -1.99 14.65
C ALA A 282 20.87 -2.18 14.61
N ALA A 283 20.38 -3.35 14.19
CA ALA A 283 18.97 -3.68 14.18
C ALA A 283 18.32 -3.47 15.55
N LYS A 284 18.95 -4.00 16.62
CA LYS A 284 18.49 -3.79 17.98
C LYS A 284 18.49 -2.30 18.35
N LYS A 285 19.58 -1.58 18.05
CA LYS A 285 19.71 -0.15 18.35
C LYS A 285 18.60 0.67 17.68
N PHE A 286 18.24 0.34 16.45
CA PHE A 286 17.18 1.02 15.70
C PHE A 286 15.80 0.72 16.29
N TYR A 287 15.50 -0.55 16.60
CA TYR A 287 14.26 -0.91 17.30
C TYR A 287 14.15 -0.32 18.71
N ASP A 288 15.25 -0.15 19.43
CA ASP A 288 15.25 0.52 20.73
C ASP A 288 15.02 2.04 20.61
N ASN A 289 15.15 2.63 19.42
CA ASN A 289 15.13 4.08 19.19
C ASN A 289 14.24 4.50 18.01
N GLN A 290 13.15 3.78 17.74
CA GLN A 290 12.29 4.01 16.54
C GLN A 290 11.69 5.41 16.43
N THR A 291 11.68 6.18 17.52
CA THR A 291 11.17 7.56 17.52
C THR A 291 11.99 8.52 16.66
N ASP A 292 13.26 8.21 16.39
CA ASP A 292 14.13 9.03 15.54
C ASP A 292 15.14 8.16 14.78
N LEU A 293 14.86 7.92 13.50
CA LEU A 293 15.73 7.21 12.57
C LEU A 293 16.24 8.12 11.44
N SER A 294 16.31 9.43 11.70
CA SER A 294 16.90 10.39 10.76
C SER A 294 18.40 10.15 10.55
N ASP A 295 18.99 10.60 9.43
CA ASP A 295 20.42 10.43 9.14
C ASP A 295 21.33 10.89 10.31
N PRO A 296 21.10 12.06 10.96
CA PRO A 296 21.89 12.45 12.13
C PRO A 296 21.80 11.45 13.29
N ALA A 297 20.61 10.90 13.54
CA ALA A 297 20.41 9.88 14.57
C ALA A 297 21.12 8.58 14.22
N LEU A 298 20.99 8.11 12.97
CA LEU A 298 21.67 6.91 12.47
C LEU A 298 23.20 7.05 12.55
N PHE A 299 23.77 8.21 12.23
CA PHE A 299 25.21 8.46 12.41
C PHE A 299 25.63 8.43 13.89
N ARG A 300 24.83 8.98 14.79
CA ARG A 300 25.08 8.89 16.23
C ARG A 300 25.00 7.45 16.72
N TYR A 301 24.01 6.68 16.29
CA TYR A 301 23.87 5.27 16.67
C TYR A 301 25.05 4.44 16.15
N ALA A 302 25.49 4.67 14.92
CA ALA A 302 26.69 4.04 14.37
C ALA A 302 27.94 4.33 15.23
N GLN A 303 28.09 5.57 15.68
CA GLN A 303 29.20 5.96 16.56
C GLN A 303 29.11 5.28 17.93
N GLU A 304 27.92 5.23 18.54
CA GLU A 304 27.68 4.55 19.83
C GLU A 304 27.93 3.04 19.75
N LEU A 305 27.64 2.44 18.59
CA LEU A 305 27.95 1.04 18.30
C LEU A 305 29.45 0.81 18.01
N GLY A 306 30.27 1.86 17.96
CA GLY A 306 31.70 1.78 17.68
C GLY A 306 31.99 1.33 16.24
N LEU A 307 31.22 1.82 15.27
CA LEU A 307 31.52 1.66 13.85
C LEU A 307 32.57 2.66 13.38
N GLU A 308 33.31 2.31 12.33
CA GLU A 308 34.23 3.24 11.66
C GLU A 308 33.38 4.24 10.84
N MET A 309 33.36 5.48 11.31
CA MET A 309 32.43 6.49 10.80
C MET A 309 32.73 6.94 9.36
N GLY A 310 33.98 6.87 8.90
CA GLY A 310 34.34 7.16 7.51
C GLY A 310 33.67 6.19 6.55
N LYS A 311 33.87 4.89 6.77
CA LYS A 311 33.24 3.79 6.03
C LYS A 311 31.72 3.84 6.12
N PHE A 312 31.17 4.06 7.31
CA PHE A 312 29.72 4.10 7.50
C PHE A 312 29.07 5.26 6.72
N LYS A 313 29.62 6.48 6.84
CA LYS A 313 29.12 7.65 6.10
C LYS A 313 29.25 7.49 4.59
N GLN A 314 30.38 6.92 4.14
CA GLN A 314 30.57 6.62 2.72
C GLN A 314 29.56 5.60 2.21
N CYS A 315 29.34 4.51 2.94
CA CYS A 315 28.37 3.48 2.59
C CYS A 315 26.96 4.09 2.46
N LEU A 316 26.47 4.74 3.52
CA LEU A 316 25.11 5.29 3.55
C LEU A 316 24.92 6.42 2.52
N GLY A 317 25.90 7.33 2.40
CA GLY A 317 25.83 8.44 1.45
C GLY A 317 25.95 8.04 -0.02
N SER A 318 26.46 6.85 -0.31
CA SER A 318 26.61 6.34 -1.68
C SER A 318 25.38 5.57 -2.19
N GLY A 319 24.46 5.17 -1.30
CA GLY A 319 23.30 4.35 -1.65
C GLY A 319 23.66 2.94 -2.14
N THR A 320 24.84 2.42 -1.75
CA THR A 320 25.30 1.09 -2.18
C THR A 320 24.40 -0.03 -1.68
N MET A 321 23.69 0.19 -0.57
CA MET A 321 22.83 -0.80 0.07
C MET A 321 21.40 -0.81 -0.47
N ALA A 322 20.96 0.27 -1.13
CA ALA A 322 19.63 0.38 -1.74
C ALA A 322 19.26 -0.83 -2.62
N LYS A 323 20.21 -1.35 -3.41
CA LYS A 323 19.96 -2.54 -4.25
C LYS A 323 19.68 -3.80 -3.43
N ARG A 324 20.38 -3.97 -2.31
CA ARG A 324 20.19 -5.11 -1.41
C ARG A 324 18.85 -5.01 -0.68
N VAL A 325 18.54 -3.83 -0.14
CA VAL A 325 17.24 -3.53 0.51
C VAL A 325 16.08 -3.73 -0.46
N ARG A 326 16.21 -3.22 -1.70
CA ARG A 326 15.23 -3.41 -2.77
C ARG A 326 14.98 -4.87 -3.10
N ARG A 327 16.05 -5.67 -3.18
CA ARG A 327 15.94 -7.12 -3.45
C ARG A 327 15.19 -7.83 -2.35
N ASP A 328 15.47 -7.53 -1.08
CA ASP A 328 14.73 -8.11 0.04
C ASP A 328 13.24 -7.71 -0.01
N PHE A 329 12.94 -6.45 -0.32
CA PHE A 329 11.55 -5.99 -0.50
C PHE A 329 10.83 -6.72 -1.64
N GLU A 330 11.48 -6.86 -2.80
CA GLU A 330 10.96 -7.59 -3.96
C GLU A 330 10.74 -9.09 -3.66
N ASP A 331 11.67 -9.71 -2.92
CA ASP A 331 11.52 -11.08 -2.44
C ASP A 331 10.26 -11.17 -1.55
N GLY A 332 10.07 -10.23 -0.62
CA GLY A 332 8.87 -10.14 0.22
C GLY A 332 7.58 -10.06 -0.58
N MET A 333 7.51 -9.18 -1.57
CA MET A 333 6.34 -9.06 -2.45
C MET A 333 6.08 -10.36 -3.21
N ALA A 334 7.13 -10.99 -3.75
CA ALA A 334 7.02 -12.22 -4.52
C ALA A 334 6.50 -13.40 -3.69
N VAL A 335 6.76 -13.40 -2.38
CA VAL A 335 6.28 -14.42 -1.44
C VAL A 335 4.98 -14.03 -0.71
N GLY A 336 4.38 -12.88 -1.07
CA GLY A 336 3.06 -12.46 -0.56
C GLY A 336 3.09 -11.63 0.73
N VAL A 337 4.25 -11.10 1.14
CA VAL A 337 4.34 -10.12 2.22
C VAL A 337 3.58 -8.86 1.80
N ARG A 338 2.69 -8.39 2.68
CA ARG A 338 1.89 -7.17 2.43
C ARG A 338 2.03 -6.13 3.53
N ARG A 339 2.60 -6.51 4.68
CA ARG A 339 2.78 -5.69 5.86
C ARG A 339 3.95 -6.20 6.68
N THR A 340 4.42 -5.38 7.61
CA THR A 340 5.45 -5.75 8.57
C THR A 340 4.90 -5.69 10.00
N PRO A 341 5.40 -6.54 10.92
CA PRO A 341 6.29 -7.67 10.64
C PRO A 341 5.53 -8.83 9.98
N THR A 342 6.19 -9.57 9.10
CA THR A 342 5.68 -10.85 8.58
C THR A 342 6.74 -11.92 8.77
N PHE A 343 6.36 -13.07 9.30
CA PHE A 343 7.24 -14.19 9.60
C PHE A 343 6.94 -15.39 8.71
N PHE A 344 7.98 -16.05 8.23
CA PHE A 344 7.91 -17.38 7.63
C PHE A 344 8.61 -18.37 8.55
N ILE A 345 7.86 -19.35 9.08
CA ILE A 345 8.35 -20.35 10.02
C ILE A 345 7.99 -21.72 9.48
N GLY A 346 9.00 -22.45 8.99
CA GLY A 346 8.76 -23.73 8.31
C GLY A 346 7.84 -23.55 7.10
N ASP A 347 6.61 -24.07 7.19
CA ASP A 347 5.61 -23.99 6.13
C ASP A 347 4.53 -22.92 6.31
N LYS A 348 4.62 -22.12 7.38
CA LYS A 348 3.61 -21.11 7.72
C LYS A 348 4.12 -19.70 7.50
N MET A 349 3.25 -18.87 6.94
CA MET A 349 3.36 -17.42 6.97
C MET A 349 2.47 -16.89 8.10
N ALA A 350 2.99 -15.98 8.92
CA ALA A 350 2.25 -15.33 9.99
C ALA A 350 2.52 -13.82 9.96
N GLU A 351 1.46 -13.02 10.01
CA GLU A 351 1.53 -11.55 9.94
C GLU A 351 1.28 -10.94 11.33
N GLY A 352 1.97 -9.83 11.63
CA GLY A 352 1.73 -9.02 12.83
C GLY A 352 2.62 -9.34 14.03
N ALA A 353 2.44 -8.58 15.11
CA ALA A 353 3.21 -8.71 16.34
C ALA A 353 2.74 -9.93 17.16
N LEU A 354 3.35 -11.09 16.91
CA LEU A 354 3.02 -12.34 17.59
C LEU A 354 3.62 -12.38 19.01
N ASP A 355 2.92 -13.03 19.93
CA ASP A 355 3.47 -13.36 21.24
C ASP A 355 4.32 -14.64 21.21
N ILE A 356 5.06 -14.88 22.30
CA ILE A 356 5.93 -16.07 22.43
C ILE A 356 5.16 -17.39 22.30
N SER A 357 3.88 -17.44 22.70
CA SER A 357 3.08 -18.66 22.66
C SER A 357 2.69 -18.99 21.23
N GLN A 358 2.32 -18.00 20.44
CA GLN A 358 2.01 -18.12 19.02
C GLN A 358 3.26 -18.53 18.23
N PHE A 359 4.40 -17.89 18.48
CA PHE A 359 5.68 -18.32 17.89
C PHE A 359 6.02 -19.75 18.27
N SER A 360 5.86 -20.12 19.53
CA SER A 360 6.18 -21.47 20.00
C SER A 360 5.33 -22.51 19.27
N GLN A 361 4.02 -22.27 19.10
CA GLN A 361 3.15 -23.18 18.36
C GLN A 361 3.61 -23.37 16.90
N LEU A 362 3.98 -22.30 16.21
CA LEU A 362 4.46 -22.35 14.83
C LEU A 362 5.80 -23.09 14.72
N ILE A 363 6.72 -22.83 15.65
CA ILE A 363 8.05 -23.44 15.67
C ILE A 363 7.97 -24.93 16.05
N ASP A 364 7.18 -25.27 17.07
CA ASP A 364 7.01 -26.65 17.53
C ASP A 364 6.32 -27.50 16.45
N HIS A 365 5.34 -26.93 15.73
CA HIS A 365 4.77 -27.54 14.53
C HIS A 365 5.83 -27.78 13.45
N ALA A 366 6.70 -26.80 13.19
CA ALA A 366 7.78 -26.95 12.20
C ALA A 366 8.82 -28.02 12.61
N PHE A 367 9.12 -28.18 13.91
CA PHE A 367 9.96 -29.27 14.40
C PHE A 367 9.28 -30.63 14.21
N ALA A 368 8.00 -30.76 14.55
CA ALA A 368 7.24 -32.00 14.42
C ALA A 368 7.18 -32.49 12.97
N GLN A 369 6.97 -31.58 12.00
CA GLN A 369 7.00 -31.90 10.57
C GLN A 369 8.35 -32.44 10.09
N ARG A 370 9.44 -32.10 10.79
CA ARG A 370 10.82 -32.52 10.46
C ARG A 370 11.27 -33.74 11.27
N GLY A 371 10.35 -34.39 11.99
CA GLY A 371 10.65 -35.57 12.81
C GLY A 371 11.51 -35.26 14.04
N ALA A 372 11.56 -34.00 14.46
CA ALA A 372 12.33 -33.56 15.61
C ALA A 372 11.40 -33.21 16.79
N GLN A 373 11.84 -33.55 18.00
CA GLN A 373 11.06 -33.32 19.22
C GLN A 373 11.24 -31.87 19.71
N PRO A 374 10.16 -31.12 20.01
CA PRO A 374 10.23 -29.82 20.67
C PRO A 374 10.96 -29.90 22.03
N PRO A 375 11.49 -28.79 22.58
CA PRO A 375 12.02 -28.84 23.95
C PRO A 375 10.95 -29.33 24.94
N GLU A 376 11.32 -30.25 25.83
CA GLU A 376 10.50 -30.55 27.00
C GLU A 376 10.26 -29.27 27.81
N ALA A 377 8.99 -28.98 28.11
CA ALA A 377 8.60 -27.86 28.95
C ALA A 377 9.19 -28.05 30.36
N SER A 378 9.81 -27.00 30.92
CA SER A 378 10.19 -26.97 32.33
C SER A 378 9.01 -27.34 33.23
N PRO A 379 9.22 -28.15 34.28
CA PRO A 379 8.15 -28.75 35.08
C PRO A 379 7.43 -27.67 35.89
N GLY A 380 6.20 -27.35 35.50
CA GLY A 380 5.43 -26.35 36.22
C GLY A 380 4.04 -26.03 35.68
N GLN A 381 3.33 -26.98 35.06
CA GLN A 381 1.88 -26.87 34.85
C GLN A 381 1.26 -28.27 34.62
N PRO A 382 0.17 -28.63 35.32
CA PRO A 382 -0.35 -30.00 35.29
C PRO A 382 -1.04 -30.32 33.97
N ALA A 383 -0.72 -31.52 33.47
CA ALA A 383 -1.33 -32.16 32.33
C ALA A 383 -2.83 -32.38 32.57
N GLN A 384 -3.66 -32.03 31.58
CA GLN A 384 -4.96 -32.66 31.40
C GLN A 384 -4.93 -33.48 30.12
N SER A 385 -4.77 -34.78 30.34
CA SER A 385 -4.78 -35.82 29.34
C SER A 385 -6.21 -36.11 28.87
N SER A 386 -6.29 -36.43 27.57
CA SER A 386 -7.17 -37.44 26.96
C SER A 386 -8.68 -37.26 27.05
N LEU A 387 -9.30 -37.05 25.87
CA LEU A 387 -10.36 -37.91 25.32
C LEU A 387 -10.53 -37.58 23.82
N LEU A 388 -9.88 -38.37 22.97
CA LEU A 388 -10.19 -38.46 21.54
C LEU A 388 -11.41 -39.38 21.37
N THR A 389 -12.50 -38.84 20.84
CA THR A 389 -13.58 -39.63 20.22
C THR A 389 -13.85 -39.04 18.83
N PRO A 390 -13.90 -39.85 17.75
CA PRO A 390 -14.16 -39.35 16.41
C PRO A 390 -15.67 -39.31 16.12
N GLY A 391 -16.20 -38.14 15.76
CA GLY A 391 -17.50 -38.03 15.09
C GLY A 391 -18.47 -37.00 15.67
N LEU A 392 -18.91 -36.12 14.77
CA LEU A 392 -20.05 -35.19 14.87
C LEU A 392 -19.95 -34.08 15.92
N LEU A 393 -19.57 -32.88 15.45
CA LEU A 393 -20.51 -31.77 15.30
C LEU A 393 -19.93 -30.78 14.28
N ALA A 394 -20.64 -30.61 13.17
CA ALA A 394 -20.53 -29.42 12.36
C ALA A 394 -20.80 -28.20 13.26
N ASN A 395 -19.87 -27.26 13.31
CA ASN A 395 -20.15 -25.93 13.85
C ASN A 395 -19.54 -24.88 12.90
N PRO A 396 -20.37 -24.13 12.14
CA PRO A 396 -19.91 -23.04 11.28
C PRO A 396 -19.67 -21.81 12.16
N GLY A 397 -18.51 -21.73 12.82
CA GLY A 397 -18.24 -20.65 13.77
C GLY A 397 -16.81 -20.15 13.84
N ALA A 398 -15.86 -20.75 13.12
CA ALA A 398 -14.42 -20.42 13.24
C ALA A 398 -13.81 -19.79 11.98
N GLN A 399 -14.62 -19.24 11.08
CA GLN A 399 -14.15 -18.47 9.91
C GLN A 399 -14.42 -16.97 10.01
N ALA A 400 -15.00 -16.49 11.09
CA ALA A 400 -15.07 -15.08 11.38
C ALA A 400 -14.00 -14.78 12.42
N LEU A 401 -12.83 -14.30 11.98
CA LEU A 401 -11.91 -13.40 12.70
C LEU A 401 -10.58 -13.29 11.92
N SER A 402 -10.69 -12.99 10.63
CA SER A 402 -9.61 -12.40 9.83
C SER A 402 -10.19 -11.15 9.18
N GLY A 403 -10.16 -10.03 9.90
CA GLY A 403 -10.86 -8.84 9.45
C GLY A 403 -10.77 -7.67 10.40
N PHE A 404 -9.55 -7.24 10.72
CA PHE A 404 -9.31 -5.84 11.08
C PHE A 404 -8.62 -5.16 9.91
N GLN A 405 -9.47 -4.63 9.02
CA GLN A 405 -9.10 -3.67 7.98
C GLN A 405 -8.94 -2.31 8.65
N THR A 406 -7.80 -1.66 8.46
CA THR A 406 -7.64 -0.25 8.77
C THR A 406 -8.21 0.59 7.63
N ALA A 407 -9.32 1.28 7.94
CA ALA A 407 -9.85 2.50 7.33
C ALA A 407 -9.34 2.87 5.92
N THR A 408 -9.83 2.16 4.92
CA THR A 408 -10.13 2.72 3.58
C THR A 408 -11.58 2.33 3.29
N ALA A 409 -12.36 3.26 2.73
CA ALA A 409 -13.81 3.21 2.49
C ALA A 409 -14.50 1.85 2.68
N CYS A 410 -15.46 1.78 3.60
CA CYS A 410 -16.20 0.56 3.96
C CYS A 410 -16.66 -0.23 2.72
N SER A 411 -16.21 -1.48 2.61
CA SER A 411 -16.75 -2.42 1.61
C SER A 411 -18.23 -2.73 1.88
N ALA A 412 -19.00 -3.08 0.85
CA ALA A 412 -20.44 -3.34 0.97
C ALA A 412 -20.76 -4.48 1.95
N ASP A 413 -19.90 -5.49 2.03
CA ASP A 413 -19.99 -6.61 3.00
C ASP A 413 -19.71 -6.18 4.45
N GLU A 414 -18.98 -5.08 4.63
CA GLU A 414 -18.67 -4.54 5.94
C GLU A 414 -19.78 -3.61 6.47
N ALA A 415 -20.50 -2.93 5.57
CA ALA A 415 -21.67 -2.11 5.87
C ALA A 415 -22.92 -2.93 6.29
N SER A 416 -22.98 -4.23 5.95
CA SER A 416 -24.06 -5.14 6.36
C SER A 416 -23.88 -5.78 7.74
N LYS A 417 -22.73 -5.56 8.42
CA LYS A 417 -22.47 -6.11 9.76
C LYS A 417 -23.26 -5.35 10.84
N PRO A 418 -23.58 -5.98 12.00
CA PRO A 418 -24.30 -5.31 13.09
C PRO A 418 -23.57 -4.04 13.56
N GLN A 419 -24.19 -2.88 13.34
CA GLN A 419 -23.62 -1.58 13.68
C GLN A 419 -24.40 -0.92 14.83
N ALA A 420 -23.66 -0.18 15.66
CA ALA A 420 -24.20 0.73 16.66
C ALA A 420 -25.02 1.85 15.99
N ALA A 421 -26.05 2.36 16.66
CA ALA A 421 -26.90 3.38 16.06
C ALA A 421 -26.09 4.66 15.77
N LEU A 422 -26.13 5.10 14.52
CA LEU A 422 -25.48 6.34 14.09
C LEU A 422 -26.39 7.51 14.49
N ILE A 423 -25.85 8.48 15.22
CA ILE A 423 -26.58 9.65 15.70
C ILE A 423 -25.97 10.92 15.11
N HIS A 424 -26.82 11.93 14.94
CA HIS A 424 -26.46 13.24 14.42
C HIS A 424 -26.49 14.29 15.54
N THR A 425 -26.01 15.49 15.24
CA THR A 425 -25.85 16.58 16.20
C THR A 425 -27.10 16.86 17.05
N PRO A 426 -28.34 16.86 16.53
CA PRO A 426 -29.53 17.09 17.37
C PRO A 426 -29.71 16.03 18.48
N GLU A 427 -29.47 14.76 18.17
CA GLU A 427 -29.60 13.65 19.12
C GLU A 427 -28.40 13.61 20.08
N ALA A 428 -27.18 13.84 19.57
CA ALA A 428 -25.98 13.93 20.39
C ALA A 428 -26.06 15.10 21.39
N LYS A 429 -26.59 16.25 20.96
CA LYS A 429 -26.88 17.41 21.81
C LYS A 429 -27.90 17.08 22.90
N ALA A 430 -29.02 16.44 22.56
CA ALA A 430 -30.03 16.04 23.54
C ALA A 430 -29.45 15.08 24.60
N LEU A 431 -28.60 14.12 24.19
CA LEU A 431 -27.91 13.22 25.10
C LEU A 431 -26.94 13.97 26.02
N PHE A 432 -26.16 14.91 25.48
CA PHE A 432 -25.24 15.75 26.25
C PHE A 432 -25.95 16.65 27.25
N GLU A 433 -27.01 17.33 26.84
CA GLU A 433 -27.79 18.22 27.70
C GLU A 433 -28.58 17.44 28.77
N SER A 434 -29.06 16.24 28.43
CA SER A 434 -29.71 15.34 29.40
C SER A 434 -28.75 14.86 30.50
N ALA A 435 -27.43 14.87 30.23
CA ALA A 435 -26.42 14.55 31.23
C ALA A 435 -26.36 15.64 32.32
N SER A 436 -26.66 16.90 32.00
CA SER A 436 -26.56 18.03 32.93
C SER A 436 -27.54 17.99 34.12
N SER A 437 -28.59 17.15 34.10
CA SER A 437 -29.67 17.17 35.11
C SER A 437 -29.88 15.89 35.95
N ARG A 438 -29.06 14.83 35.83
CA ARG A 438 -29.22 13.58 36.61
C ARG A 438 -27.92 13.06 37.25
N THR A 439 -28.10 12.24 38.29
CA THR A 439 -27.07 11.54 39.07
C THR A 439 -25.97 10.91 38.20
N ARG A 440 -24.72 10.99 38.66
CA ARG A 440 -23.47 10.65 37.92
C ARG A 440 -23.46 9.27 37.25
N GLN A 441 -24.23 8.31 37.78
CA GLN A 441 -24.33 6.92 37.27
C GLN A 441 -25.21 6.76 36.03
N ARG A 442 -26.09 7.72 35.70
CA ARG A 442 -27.03 7.63 34.56
C ARG A 442 -26.71 8.57 33.39
N ARG A 443 -25.60 9.30 33.48
CA ARG A 443 -25.15 10.21 32.41
C ARG A 443 -24.68 9.41 31.19
N PRO A 444 -25.10 9.79 29.97
CA PRO A 444 -24.45 9.34 28.75
C PRO A 444 -22.95 9.64 28.80
N TRP A 445 -22.16 8.69 28.32
CA TRP A 445 -20.71 8.74 28.38
C TRP A 445 -20.15 9.03 27.00
N PHE A 446 -19.58 10.22 26.83
CA PHE A 446 -18.94 10.61 25.58
C PHE A 446 -17.50 10.09 25.58
N VAL A 447 -17.15 9.34 24.55
CA VAL A 447 -15.87 8.66 24.43
C VAL A 447 -15.23 9.06 23.11
N ASP A 448 -14.06 9.64 23.22
CA ASP A 448 -13.22 10.03 22.11
C ASP A 448 -12.29 8.87 21.74
N VAL A 449 -12.45 8.33 20.54
CA VAL A 449 -11.71 7.13 20.09
C VAL A 449 -10.40 7.44 19.37
N ARG A 450 -9.96 8.71 19.40
CA ARG A 450 -8.72 9.17 18.77
C ARG A 450 -7.48 8.88 19.62
N PRO A 451 -6.28 8.95 19.03
CA PRO A 451 -5.04 8.97 19.79
C PRO A 451 -5.04 10.08 20.85
N ALA A 452 -4.41 9.80 22.00
CA ALA A 452 -4.37 10.72 23.14
C ALA A 452 -3.84 12.12 22.81
N GLY A 453 -2.94 12.23 21.82
CA GLY A 453 -2.42 13.53 21.36
C GLY A 453 -3.48 14.42 20.72
N GLU A 454 -4.44 13.84 19.99
CA GLU A 454 -5.54 14.60 19.38
C GLU A 454 -6.61 14.97 20.41
N PHE A 455 -6.93 14.06 21.32
CA PHE A 455 -7.80 14.35 22.46
C PHE A 455 -7.22 15.48 23.32
N ALA A 456 -5.91 15.45 23.60
CA ALA A 456 -5.25 16.48 24.41
C ALA A 456 -5.21 17.87 23.74
N ALA A 457 -5.38 17.94 22.42
CA ALA A 457 -5.46 19.20 21.70
C ALA A 457 -6.83 19.85 21.88
N GLU A 458 -7.89 19.08 21.61
CA GLU A 458 -9.29 19.51 21.66
C GLU A 458 -10.19 18.28 21.80
N HIS A 459 -11.27 18.35 22.58
CA HIS A 459 -12.25 17.28 22.74
C HIS A 459 -13.61 17.80 23.22
N ILE A 460 -14.69 17.02 23.05
CA ILE A 460 -16.01 17.39 23.62
C ILE A 460 -15.86 17.51 25.14
N ALA A 461 -16.37 18.61 25.71
CA ALA A 461 -16.23 18.88 27.14
C ALA A 461 -16.73 17.70 28.00
N GLY A 462 -15.91 17.22 28.94
CA GLY A 462 -16.21 16.06 29.78
C GLY A 462 -16.20 14.69 29.08
N ALA A 463 -15.72 14.59 27.83
CA ALA A 463 -15.46 13.31 27.19
C ALA A 463 -14.23 12.62 27.78
N GLU A 464 -14.21 11.29 27.76
CA GLU A 464 -13.04 10.50 28.13
C GLU A 464 -12.33 9.99 26.86
N ASN A 465 -11.00 9.90 26.91
CA ASN A 465 -10.23 9.34 25.81
C ASN A 465 -10.12 7.83 25.96
N LEU A 466 -10.51 7.13 24.90
CA LEU A 466 -10.30 5.69 24.77
C LEU A 466 -9.90 5.39 23.32
N PRO A 467 -8.61 5.55 22.98
CA PRO A 467 -8.11 5.34 21.64
C PRO A 467 -8.53 3.96 21.09
N LEU A 468 -8.88 3.90 19.81
CA LEU A 468 -9.38 2.66 19.18
C LEU A 468 -8.41 1.47 19.36
N ASP A 469 -7.11 1.72 19.27
CA ASP A 469 -6.01 0.77 19.46
C ASP A 469 -5.82 0.33 20.92
N GLU A 470 -6.33 1.10 21.87
CA GLU A 470 -6.36 0.76 23.30
C GLU A 470 -7.70 0.13 23.71
N MET A 471 -8.73 0.25 22.89
CA MET A 471 -10.07 -0.18 23.27
C MET A 471 -10.19 -1.69 23.50
N GLU A 472 -9.42 -2.51 22.78
CA GLU A 472 -9.32 -3.96 23.02
C GLU A 472 -8.73 -4.31 24.39
N LYS A 473 -7.90 -3.44 24.97
CA LYS A 473 -7.31 -3.64 26.30
C LYS A 473 -8.26 -3.23 27.42
N HIS A 474 -9.17 -2.29 27.15
CA HIS A 474 -9.98 -1.65 28.18
C HIS A 474 -11.48 -1.95 28.11
N TRP A 475 -12.01 -2.57 27.04
CA TRP A 475 -13.45 -2.83 26.88
C TRP A 475 -14.07 -3.60 28.05
N ALA A 476 -13.31 -4.52 28.67
CA ALA A 476 -13.77 -5.33 29.79
C ALA A 476 -14.05 -4.50 31.05
N THR A 477 -13.40 -3.34 31.16
CA THR A 477 -13.53 -2.41 32.29
C THR A 477 -14.59 -1.33 32.06
N LEU A 478 -15.12 -1.23 30.84
CA LEU A 478 -16.11 -0.21 30.50
C LEU A 478 -17.50 -0.57 31.07
N PRO A 479 -18.24 0.40 31.65
CA PRO A 479 -19.57 0.18 32.20
C PRO A 479 -20.59 -0.15 31.11
N LYS A 480 -21.18 -1.35 31.19
CA LYS A 480 -22.15 -1.87 30.20
C LYS A 480 -23.58 -1.35 30.40
N ASP A 481 -23.85 -0.70 31.52
CA ASP A 481 -25.17 -0.22 31.92
C ASP A 481 -25.46 1.24 31.52
N ARG A 482 -24.43 2.00 31.10
CA ARG A 482 -24.56 3.39 30.65
C ARG A 482 -24.73 3.48 29.13
N THR A 483 -25.29 4.59 28.65
CA THR A 483 -25.28 4.92 27.21
C THR A 483 -23.90 5.44 26.84
N LEU A 484 -23.25 4.88 25.82
CA LEU A 484 -21.96 5.30 25.30
C LEU A 484 -22.17 6.02 23.97
N VAL A 485 -21.55 7.19 23.83
CA VAL A 485 -21.52 7.99 22.61
C VAL A 485 -20.08 8.07 22.12
N LEU A 486 -19.76 7.29 21.09
CA LEU A 486 -18.43 7.23 20.48
C LEU A 486 -18.32 8.31 19.40
N TYR A 487 -17.23 9.06 19.38
CA TYR A 487 -16.98 10.06 18.34
C TYR A 487 -15.50 10.18 17.99
N GLU A 488 -15.21 10.69 16.80
CA GLU A 488 -13.86 10.93 16.27
C GLU A 488 -13.72 12.37 15.72
N SER A 489 -12.50 12.80 15.37
CA SER A 489 -12.24 14.13 14.79
C SER A 489 -12.56 14.09 13.31
N GLY A 490 -13.61 14.81 12.93
CA GLY A 490 -13.87 15.08 11.54
C GLY A 490 -13.25 16.41 11.18
N ARG A 491 -12.12 16.45 10.47
CA ARG A 491 -11.71 17.71 9.79
C ARG A 491 -12.54 17.95 8.52
N LYS A 492 -13.25 16.94 8.02
CA LYS A 492 -14.20 17.02 6.89
C LYS A 492 -15.34 16.00 7.04
N PRO A 493 -16.58 16.32 6.61
CA PRO A 493 -17.66 15.35 6.54
C PRO A 493 -17.29 14.19 5.59
N GLY A 494 -17.30 12.95 6.10
CA GLY A 494 -17.00 11.73 5.31
C GLY A 494 -15.73 10.96 5.72
N ASP A 495 -14.72 11.62 6.30
CA ASP A 495 -13.54 10.94 6.90
C ASP A 495 -13.87 10.35 8.29
N VAL A 496 -14.94 10.85 8.91
CA VAL A 496 -15.28 10.81 10.34
C VAL A 496 -16.00 9.53 10.79
N CYS A 497 -15.91 8.45 10.02
CA CYS A 497 -16.79 7.30 10.23
C CYS A 497 -16.06 5.98 10.42
N ALA A 498 -14.74 5.91 10.30
CA ALA A 498 -14.05 4.64 10.38
C ALA A 498 -13.79 4.23 11.83
N ALA A 499 -13.23 5.12 12.66
CA ALA A 499 -12.82 4.75 14.01
C ALA A 499 -14.01 4.63 14.96
N GLY A 500 -14.97 5.57 14.91
CA GLY A 500 -16.17 5.52 15.77
C GLY A 500 -17.04 4.31 15.45
N ARG A 501 -17.16 3.94 14.16
CA ARG A 501 -17.92 2.74 13.75
C ARG A 501 -17.18 1.45 14.08
N ALA A 502 -15.85 1.40 13.89
CA ALA A 502 -15.03 0.27 14.32
C ALA A 502 -15.15 0.05 15.83
N ALA A 503 -15.08 1.14 16.60
CA ALA A 503 -15.24 1.08 18.04
C ALA A 503 -16.64 0.57 18.44
N GLY A 504 -17.70 1.07 17.79
CA GLY A 504 -19.06 0.58 18.02
C GLY A 504 -19.18 -0.92 17.77
N ARG A 505 -18.56 -1.46 16.72
CA ARG A 505 -18.58 -2.89 16.40
C ARG A 505 -17.87 -3.73 17.45
N ILE A 506 -16.68 -3.30 17.90
CA ILE A 506 -15.93 -3.99 18.95
C ILE A 506 -16.80 -4.06 20.23
N LEU A 507 -17.40 -2.95 20.65
CA LEU A 507 -18.26 -2.97 21.84
C LEU A 507 -19.47 -3.91 21.69
N LEU A 508 -20.16 -3.89 20.54
CA LEU A 508 -21.28 -4.82 20.32
C LEU A 508 -20.83 -6.29 20.34
N ALA A 509 -19.69 -6.61 19.74
CA ALA A 509 -19.11 -7.96 19.76
C ALA A 509 -18.78 -8.42 21.19
N HIS A 510 -18.47 -7.49 22.10
CA HIS A 510 -18.17 -7.77 23.51
C HIS A 510 -19.37 -7.61 24.46
N GLY A 511 -20.59 -7.68 23.91
CA GLY A 511 -21.84 -7.80 24.67
C GLY A 511 -22.37 -6.48 25.23
N PHE A 512 -21.98 -5.34 24.65
CA PHE A 512 -22.63 -4.06 24.94
C PHE A 512 -24.01 -4.01 24.28
N ASN A 513 -24.99 -3.39 24.96
CA ASN A 513 -26.35 -3.31 24.46
C ASN A 513 -26.42 -2.36 23.24
N ARG A 514 -27.00 -2.84 22.13
CA ARG A 514 -27.16 -2.10 20.88
C ARG A 514 -27.93 -0.78 21.02
N ASP A 515 -28.87 -0.70 21.94
CA ASP A 515 -29.64 0.52 22.19
C ASP A 515 -28.84 1.57 22.98
N LYS A 516 -27.76 1.14 23.64
CA LYS A 516 -26.92 1.97 24.50
C LYS A 516 -25.61 2.41 23.85
N VAL A 517 -25.14 1.75 22.80
CA VAL A 517 -23.94 2.19 22.04
C VAL A 517 -24.39 3.03 20.85
N LYS A 518 -24.00 4.30 20.84
CA LYS A 518 -24.27 5.28 19.80
C LYS A 518 -22.95 5.76 19.19
N VAL A 519 -22.92 5.98 17.88
CA VAL A 519 -21.77 6.58 17.19
C VAL A 519 -22.20 7.95 16.66
N PHE A 520 -21.60 9.00 17.19
CA PHE A 520 -21.80 10.35 16.69
C PHE A 520 -20.91 10.56 15.45
N GLN A 521 -21.53 10.56 14.29
CA GLN A 521 -20.84 10.40 13.01
C GLN A 521 -20.41 11.69 12.32
N GLU A 522 -20.80 12.84 12.86
CA GLU A 522 -20.43 14.16 12.33
C GLU A 522 -19.14 14.70 12.99
N GLY A 523 -18.75 14.11 14.12
CA GLY A 523 -17.49 14.36 14.82
C GLY A 523 -17.31 15.76 15.39
N LEU A 524 -16.10 16.02 15.88
CA LEU A 524 -15.82 17.21 16.70
C LEU A 524 -16.00 18.56 15.97
N ALA A 525 -15.72 18.65 14.66
CA ALA A 525 -15.86 19.92 13.95
C ALA A 525 -17.32 20.35 13.77
N ASP A 526 -18.24 19.43 13.52
CA ASP A 526 -19.66 19.76 13.39
C ASP A 526 -20.32 19.96 14.77
N TRP A 527 -19.77 19.34 15.81
CA TRP A 527 -20.09 19.66 17.22
C TRP A 527 -19.78 21.12 17.55
N GLU A 528 -18.55 21.58 17.24
CA GLU A 528 -18.12 22.96 17.49
C GLU A 528 -18.93 23.98 16.67
N LYS A 529 -19.15 23.72 15.37
CA LYS A 529 -19.99 24.58 14.51
C LYS A 529 -21.40 24.77 15.03
N SER A 530 -21.92 23.80 15.79
CA SER A 530 -23.25 23.84 16.38
C SER A 530 -23.30 24.59 17.72
N GLY A 531 -22.20 25.24 18.11
CA GLY A 531 -22.09 26.06 19.32
C GLY A 531 -22.05 25.26 20.62
N LEU A 532 -21.69 23.97 20.55
CA LEU A 532 -21.59 23.09 21.71
C LEU A 532 -20.18 23.15 22.32
N PRO A 533 -20.05 22.91 23.64
CA PRO A 533 -18.78 23.15 24.33
C PRO A 533 -17.70 22.13 23.95
N VAL A 534 -16.47 22.64 23.80
CA VAL A 534 -15.22 21.90 23.55
C VAL A 534 -14.21 22.32 24.62
N GLU A 535 -13.44 21.36 25.12
CA GLU A 535 -12.29 21.60 25.99
C GLU A 535 -11.01 21.55 25.14
N ALA A 536 -10.12 22.52 25.29
CA ALA A 536 -8.85 22.58 24.55
C ALA A 536 -7.70 22.95 25.50
N ARG A 537 -6.48 22.53 25.16
CA ARG A 537 -5.29 22.87 25.96
C ARG A 537 -5.05 24.38 25.90
N HIS A 538 -5.14 25.08 27.03
CA HIS A 538 -4.64 26.45 27.14
C HIS A 538 -3.15 26.46 26.77
N GLN A 539 -2.82 27.07 25.62
CA GLN A 539 -1.44 27.37 25.28
C GLN A 539 -0.89 28.33 26.34
N VAL A 540 -0.05 27.82 27.23
CA VAL A 540 0.83 28.68 28.03
C VAL A 540 1.83 29.26 27.05
N SER A 541 1.70 30.56 26.80
CA SER A 541 2.61 31.35 25.98
C SER A 541 4.05 31.24 26.50
N ARG A 542 4.98 30.93 25.59
CA ARG A 542 6.37 31.38 25.64
C ARG A 542 6.77 31.87 24.28
#